data_AF-A0A2G1YBR0-F1
#
_entry.id   AF-A0A2G1YBR0-F1
#
_cell.length_a   1.000
_cell.length_b   1.000
_cell.length_c   1.000
_cell.angle_alpha   90.00
_cell.angle_beta   90.00
_cell.angle_gamma   90.00
#
_symmetry.space_group_name_H-M   'P 1'
#
loop_
_entity.id
_entity.type
_entity.pdbx_description
1 polymer ?
#
loop_
_entity_poly.entity_id
_entity_poly.type
_entity_poly.pdbx_seq_one_letter_code
_entity_poly.pdbx_strand_id
1 'polypeptide(L)'
;MCELFAMSSKNPSTLNYSLHEFSKHGGLTHKNKSGWGIAYYEEDGVFLVKEALPASDSPLAKYISDEARESKYVIAHLRLATTV
;
A
#
# COMPACT_ATOMS: atom_id res chain seq x y z
N MET A 1 -15.18 4.89 -3.41
CA MET A 1 -14.97 3.49 -3.80
C MET A 1 -13.59 3.10 -3.31
N CYS A 2 -13.34 1.85 -2.92
CA CYS A 2 -11.99 1.40 -2.60
C CYS A 2 -11.04 1.57 -3.80
N GLU A 3 -9.74 1.53 -3.54
CA GLU A 3 -8.70 1.59 -4.57
C GLU A 3 -7.71 0.44 -4.39
N LEU A 4 -7.25 -0.13 -5.52
CA LEU A 4 -6.38 -1.30 -5.55
C LEU A 4 -5.11 -0.98 -6.33
N PHE A 5 -4.00 -1.52 -5.87
CA PHE A 5 -2.72 -1.50 -6.56
C PHE A 5 -2.15 -2.92 -6.60
N ALA A 6 -1.64 -3.34 -7.75
CA ALA A 6 -0.98 -4.62 -7.90
C ALA A 6 0.20 -4.50 -8.87
N MET A 7 1.28 -5.22 -8.58
CA MET A 7 2.45 -5.32 -9.43
C MET A 7 2.84 -6.79 -9.60
N SER A 8 3.18 -7.17 -10.83
CA SER A 8 3.73 -8.48 -11.18
C SER A 8 4.82 -8.30 -12.21
N SER A 9 6.06 -8.60 -11.86
CA SER A 9 7.23 -8.38 -12.71
C SER A 9 8.13 -9.62 -12.78
N LYS A 10 8.89 -9.74 -13.89
CA LYS A 10 9.87 -10.82 -14.08
C LYS A 10 11.07 -10.68 -13.15
N ASN A 11 11.55 -9.45 -12.98
CA ASN A 11 12.67 -9.08 -12.11
C ASN A 11 12.15 -8.23 -10.94
N PRO A 12 12.78 -8.30 -9.74
CA PRO A 12 12.41 -7.45 -8.62
C PRO A 12 12.35 -5.97 -9.04
N SER A 13 11.35 -5.25 -8.54
CA SER A 13 11.13 -3.83 -8.87
C SER A 13 10.86 -3.03 -7.62
N THR A 14 11.42 -1.83 -7.56
CA THR A 14 11.31 -0.94 -6.39
C THR A 14 9.88 -0.40 -6.26
N LEU A 15 9.36 -0.38 -5.03
CA LEU A 15 7.97 -0.02 -4.76
C LEU A 15 7.72 1.47 -4.45
N ASN A 16 8.79 2.20 -4.16
CA ASN A 16 8.80 3.56 -3.60
C ASN A 16 7.83 4.58 -4.27
N TYR A 17 8.03 4.94 -5.54
CA TYR A 17 7.25 6.03 -6.16
C TYR A 17 5.75 5.69 -6.24
N SER A 18 5.43 4.46 -6.67
CA SER A 18 4.03 4.03 -6.83
C SER A 18 3.31 3.95 -5.48
N LEU A 19 3.99 3.45 -4.44
CA LEU A 19 3.40 3.38 -3.10
C LEU A 19 3.25 4.76 -2.44
N HIS A 20 4.18 5.69 -2.69
CA HIS A 20 4.06 7.05 -2.20
C HIS A 20 2.79 7.74 -2.73
N GLU A 21 2.56 7.72 -4.05
CA GLU A 21 1.34 8.29 -4.62
C GLU A 21 0.08 7.52 -4.19
N PHE A 22 0.13 6.19 -4.16
CA PHE A 22 -0.97 5.37 -3.65
C PHE A 22 -1.33 5.74 -2.20
N SER A 23 -0.34 5.96 -1.33
CA SER A 23 -0.60 6.32 0.08
C SER A 23 -1.36 7.65 0.21
N LYS A 24 -1.11 8.63 -0.66
CA LYS A 24 -1.83 9.91 -0.67
C LYS A 24 -3.30 9.72 -1.02
N HIS A 25 -3.63 8.78 -1.89
CA HIS A 25 -5.02 8.47 -2.20
C HIS A 25 -5.76 7.92 -0.97
N GLY A 26 -5.04 7.34 -0.01
CA GLY A 26 -5.57 6.81 1.24
C GLY A 26 -5.88 7.85 2.31
N GLY A 27 -6.41 9.02 1.92
CA GLY A 27 -6.91 10.05 2.85
C GLY A 27 -6.44 11.48 2.63
N LEU A 28 -5.44 11.70 1.77
CA LEU A 28 -5.00 13.05 1.42
C LEU A 28 -5.73 13.57 0.18
N THR A 29 -5.72 12.81 -0.91
CA THR A 29 -6.31 13.23 -2.20
C THR A 29 -7.65 12.57 -2.50
N HIS A 30 -7.88 11.33 -2.05
CA HIS A 30 -9.16 10.64 -2.17
C HIS A 30 -9.83 10.41 -0.80
N LYS A 31 -11.11 10.00 -0.82
CA LYS A 31 -11.93 9.79 0.40
C LYS A 31 -11.63 8.48 1.15
N ASN A 32 -10.66 7.69 0.69
CA ASN A 32 -10.42 6.30 1.10
C ASN A 32 -9.69 6.24 2.47
N LYS A 33 -10.39 6.66 3.53
CA LYS A 33 -9.84 6.85 4.89
C LYS A 33 -10.10 5.69 5.85
N SER A 34 -10.71 4.59 5.39
CA SER A 34 -11.23 3.54 6.27
C SER A 34 -10.24 2.41 6.57
N GLY A 35 -8.95 2.65 6.35
CA GLY A 35 -7.88 1.69 6.49
C GLY A 35 -7.16 1.37 5.18
N TRP A 36 -6.06 0.65 5.29
CA TRP A 36 -5.27 0.19 4.16
C TRP A 36 -4.59 -1.15 4.47
N GLY A 37 -4.05 -1.78 3.43
CA GLY A 37 -3.15 -2.90 3.60
C GLY A 37 -2.29 -3.15 2.37
N ILE A 38 -1.16 -3.83 2.58
CA ILE A 38 -0.22 -4.24 1.55
C ILE A 38 0.33 -5.63 1.86
N ALA A 39 0.53 -6.43 0.83
CA ALA A 39 1.32 -7.65 0.88
C ALA A 39 2.34 -7.66 -0.26
N TYR A 40 3.58 -8.05 0.04
CA TYR A 40 4.62 -8.26 -0.96
C TYR A 40 5.57 -9.37 -0.52
N TYR A 41 6.24 -9.99 -1.49
CA TYR A 41 7.24 -11.01 -1.20
C TYR A 41 8.57 -10.37 -0.82
N GLU A 42 9.19 -10.94 0.22
CA GLU A 42 10.62 -10.82 0.52
C GLU A 42 11.26 -12.21 0.37
N GLU A 43 12.60 -12.26 0.35
CA GLU A 43 13.41 -13.43 -0.01
C GLU A 43 12.81 -14.79 0.42
N ASP A 44 12.42 -14.91 1.70
CA ASP A 44 11.91 -16.16 2.28
C ASP A 44 10.45 -16.08 2.78
N GLY A 45 9.67 -15.08 2.35
CA GLY A 45 8.31 -14.93 2.90
C GLY A 45 7.45 -13.84 2.29
N VAL A 46 6.36 -13.56 3.00
CA VAL A 46 5.42 -12.49 2.66
C VAL A 46 5.38 -11.49 3.79
N PHE A 47 5.69 -10.24 3.49
CA PHE A 47 5.45 -9.13 4.38
C PHE A 47 4.01 -8.66 4.20
N LEU A 48 3.23 -8.62 5.29
CA LEU A 48 1.82 -8.24 5.28
C LEU A 48 1.56 -7.20 6.37
N VAL A 49 0.98 -6.07 5.96
CA VAL A 49 0.50 -5.02 6.88
C VAL A 49 -0.94 -4.70 6.58
N LYS A 50 -1.73 -4.50 7.64
CA LYS A 50 -3.10 -4.00 7.59
C LYS A 50 -3.29 -3.01 8.74
N GLU A 51 -3.80 -1.84 8.45
CA GLU A 51 -4.11 -0.84 9.46
C GLU A 51 -5.48 -0.23 9.24
N ALA A 52 -6.11 0.18 10.35
CA ALA A 52 -7.38 0.91 10.32
C ALA A 52 -7.19 2.42 10.07
N LEU A 53 -5.98 2.95 10.30
CA LEU A 53 -5.63 4.35 10.01
C LEU A 53 -5.67 4.62 8.50
N PRO A 54 -5.96 5.86 8.06
CA PRO A 54 -5.74 6.26 6.68
C PRO A 54 -4.28 6.05 6.26
N ALA A 55 -4.04 5.62 5.01
CA ALA A 55 -2.66 5.40 4.55
C ALA A 55 -1.84 6.71 4.52
N SER A 56 -2.49 7.85 4.28
CA SER A 56 -1.83 9.16 4.30
C SER A 56 -1.26 9.55 5.67
N ASP A 57 -1.83 8.97 6.74
CA ASP A 57 -1.55 9.33 8.13
C ASP A 57 -0.77 8.20 8.84
N SER A 58 -0.45 7.11 8.12
CA SER A 58 0.18 5.93 8.68
C SER A 58 1.72 6.05 8.65
N PRO A 59 2.39 5.97 9.81
CA PRO A 59 3.85 5.86 9.86
C PRO A 59 4.36 4.60 9.17
N LEU A 60 3.61 3.49 9.17
CA LEU A 60 3.98 2.25 8.48
C LEU A 60 3.88 2.39 6.96
N ALA A 61 2.82 3.05 6.45
CA ALA A 61 2.68 3.33 5.02
C ALA A 61 3.81 4.24 4.54
N LYS A 62 4.17 5.26 5.33
CA LYS A 62 5.31 6.14 5.05
C LYS A 62 6.62 5.35 5.04
N TYR A 63 6.88 4.56 6.09
CA TYR A 63 8.09 3.74 6.17
C TYR A 63 8.22 2.80 4.97
N ILE A 64 7.19 2.06 4.60
CA ILE A 64 7.24 1.14 3.45
C ILE A 64 7.42 1.88 2.12
N SER A 65 6.85 3.08 1.99
CA SER A 65 6.99 3.90 0.77
C SER A 65 8.37 4.56 0.65
N ASP A 66 8.97 4.93 1.78
CA ASP A 66 10.29 5.58 1.85
C ASP A 66 11.42 4.54 1.69
N GLU A 67 11.24 3.33 2.24
CA GLU A 67 12.17 2.23 2.07
C GLU A 67 12.13 1.72 0.62
N ALA A 68 13.29 1.67 -0.04
CA ALA A 68 13.43 1.17 -1.40
C ALA A 68 13.33 -0.36 -1.47
N ARG A 69 12.22 -0.92 -0.99
CA ARG A 69 11.96 -2.37 -1.02
C ARG A 69 11.74 -2.84 -2.45
N GLU A 70 12.25 -4.03 -2.74
CA GLU A 70 12.08 -4.68 -4.03
C GLU A 70 11.21 -5.93 -3.86
N SER A 71 10.28 -6.12 -4.79
CA SER A 71 9.49 -7.34 -4.87
C SER A 71 9.13 -7.62 -6.33
N LYS A 72 8.86 -8.90 -6.64
CA LYS A 72 8.25 -9.31 -7.91
C LYS A 72 6.74 -9.22 -7.89
N TYR A 73 6.13 -9.35 -6.72
CA TYR A 73 4.67 -9.36 -6.57
C TYR A 73 4.24 -8.49 -5.40
N VAL A 74 3.29 -7.61 -5.67
CA VAL A 74 2.69 -6.73 -4.67
C VAL A 74 1.20 -6.68 -4.87
N ILE A 75 0.45 -6.66 -3.78
CA ILE A 75 -0.96 -6.30 -3.76
C ILE A 75 -1.20 -5.33 -2.62
N ALA A 76 -1.91 -4.23 -2.90
CA ALA A 76 -2.27 -3.23 -1.92
C ALA A 76 -3.71 -2.76 -2.11
N HIS A 77 -4.31 -2.28 -1.03
CA HIS A 77 -5.70 -1.88 -0.99
C HIS A 77 -5.90 -0.68 -0.07
N LEU A 78 -6.60 0.34 -0.56
CA LEU A 78 -7.12 1.44 0.22
C LEU A 78 -8.61 1.24 0.42
N ARG A 79 -9.01 1.14 1.68
CA ARG A 79 -10.39 0.83 2.05
C ARG A 79 -11.22 2.11 2.14
N LEU A 80 -12.39 2.09 1.50
CA LEU A 80 -13.50 2.96 1.82
C LEU A 80 -14.64 2.10 2.36
N ALA A 81 -14.98 2.27 3.64
CA ALA A 81 -16.11 1.58 4.25
C ALA A 81 -17.43 2.23 3.81
N THR A 82 -18.41 1.39 3.46
CA THR A 82 -19.79 1.84 3.26
C THR A 82 -20.38 2.24 4.61
N THR A 83 -20.83 3.48 4.74
CA THR A 83 -21.76 3.86 5.81
C THR A 83 -23.13 3.33 5.44
N VAL A 84 -23.61 2.36 6.22
CA VAL A 84 -24.98 1.82 6.14
C VAL A 84 -25.93 2.81 6.80
#